data_AF-A0A960K038-F1
#
_entry.id   AF-A0A960K038-F1
#
_cell.length_a   1.000
_cell.length_b   1.000
_cell.length_c   1.000
_cell.angle_alpha   90.00
_cell.angle_beta   90.00
_cell.angle_gamma   90.00
#
_symmetry.space_group_name_H-M   'P 1'
#
loop_
_entity.id
_entity.type
_entity.pdbx_description
1 polymer ?
#
loop_
_entity_poly.entity_id
_entity_poly.type
_entity_poly.pdbx_seq_one_letter_code
_entity_poly.pdbx_strand_id
1 'polypeptide(L)'
;MAYRIEDSQPATRALDRPLRLLIVGLALLATLLGLSLLAGSTFAADSRSAAVDACVPDLTPDLIDLRRQVTLATQHLRERTGFRPIVYLISAHSTLTPEEVTSTGDPLQKIAAEAVTAGLLGVPLAEVNARVRSGQPIEEQLAASDVDLEVALFRINYLNTAMNQYVYMLLRGAPDTDGDGTPNLMDDDVDGDGEPNWMDADIDNDGIANGDDFDVDGDGLENLFDDDVDGDGFINPDDDDIDGDGLDNLHDDDQDGDGIPNLVDSFSAPGIPNWIDVGLT
;
A
#
# COMPACT_ATOMS: atom_id res chain seq x y z
N MET A 1 -5.00 61.36 -27.38
CA MET A 1 -4.08 60.97 -26.30
C MET A 1 -4.43 59.53 -25.96
N ALA A 2 -3.97 58.54 -26.71
CA ALA A 2 -2.60 57.99 -26.82
C ALA A 2 -2.32 56.97 -25.71
N TYR A 3 -2.44 55.69 -26.11
CA TYR A 3 -1.99 54.46 -25.47
C TYR A 3 -0.52 54.55 -25.03
N ARG A 4 -0.15 53.92 -23.90
CA ARG A 4 1.23 53.51 -23.64
C ARG A 4 1.25 52.22 -22.80
N ILE A 5 1.73 51.16 -23.43
CA ILE A 5 2.08 49.86 -22.84
C ILE A 5 3.57 49.95 -22.44
N GLU A 6 3.92 49.52 -21.24
CA GLU A 6 5.27 49.08 -20.90
C GLU A 6 5.18 47.74 -20.14
N ASP A 7 5.86 46.73 -20.69
CA ASP A 7 6.10 45.39 -20.17
C ASP A 7 6.99 45.41 -18.91
N SER A 8 6.78 44.46 -17.97
CA SER A 8 7.76 43.41 -17.63
C SER A 8 7.48 42.68 -16.29
N GLN A 9 7.17 41.37 -16.43
CA GLN A 9 7.63 40.21 -15.65
C GLN A 9 7.15 39.97 -14.19
N PRO A 10 6.95 38.68 -13.80
CA PRO A 10 6.29 38.28 -12.55
C PRO A 10 7.25 38.25 -11.35
N ALA A 11 6.72 38.63 -10.18
CA ALA A 11 7.43 38.56 -8.91
C ALA A 11 7.62 37.11 -8.46
N THR A 12 8.81 36.55 -8.70
CA THR A 12 9.33 35.41 -7.96
C THR A 12 9.72 35.88 -6.55
N ARG A 13 9.04 35.39 -5.51
CA ARG A 13 9.45 35.62 -4.12
C ARG A 13 9.56 34.28 -3.40
N ALA A 14 10.81 33.80 -3.38
CA ALA A 14 11.48 33.08 -2.30
C ALA A 14 10.62 32.19 -1.41
N LEU A 15 10.56 30.88 -1.72
CA LEU A 15 10.48 29.88 -0.67
C LEU A 15 11.85 29.71 -0.03
N ASP A 16 11.81 29.70 1.30
CA ASP A 16 12.92 29.72 2.23
C ASP A 16 13.74 28.41 2.23
N ARG A 17 14.88 28.49 2.92
CA ARG A 17 16.05 27.63 2.81
C ARG A 17 16.07 26.21 3.46
N PRO A 18 14.99 25.53 3.90
CA PRO A 18 15.12 24.11 4.33
C PRO A 18 15.27 23.11 3.17
N LEU A 19 14.66 23.38 2.00
CA LEU A 19 14.56 22.41 0.89
C LEU A 19 15.88 22.16 0.14
N ARG A 20 16.90 23.00 0.32
CA ARG A 20 18.21 22.81 -0.32
C ARG A 20 19.12 21.83 0.43
N LEU A 21 18.83 21.49 1.68
CA LEU A 21 19.59 20.50 2.44
C LEU A 21 19.06 19.08 2.25
N LEU A 22 17.76 18.90 1.96
CA LEU A 22 17.19 17.59 1.68
C LEU A 22 17.68 17.03 0.33
N ILE A 23 17.81 17.90 -0.68
CA ILE A 23 18.32 17.52 -2.02
C ILE A 23 19.83 17.23 -2.00
N VAL A 24 20.60 17.87 -1.10
CA VAL A 24 22.03 17.53 -0.90
C VAL A 24 22.20 16.24 -0.07
N GLY A 25 21.23 15.89 0.78
CA GLY A 25 21.20 14.61 1.51
C GLY A 25 20.95 13.39 0.62
N LEU A 26 20.00 13.48 -0.31
CA LEU A 26 19.69 12.38 -1.26
C LEU A 26 20.79 12.20 -2.34
N ALA A 27 21.51 13.26 -2.69
CA ALA A 27 22.63 13.18 -3.64
C ALA A 27 23.91 12.56 -3.03
N LEU A 28 24.09 12.57 -1.69
CA LEU A 28 25.23 11.91 -1.04
C LEU A 28 25.03 10.40 -0.89
N LEU A 29 23.79 9.90 -0.89
CA LEU A 29 23.51 8.46 -0.89
C LEU A 29 23.80 7.82 -2.26
N ALA A 30 23.54 8.55 -3.35
CA ALA A 30 23.80 8.09 -4.72
C ALA A 30 25.31 7.98 -5.07
N THR A 31 26.19 8.70 -4.36
CA THR A 31 27.66 8.56 -4.54
C THR A 31 28.28 7.42 -3.73
N LEU A 32 27.55 6.84 -2.76
CA LEU A 32 27.95 5.65 -2.00
C LEU A 32 27.55 4.32 -2.67
N LEU A 33 26.65 4.35 -3.68
CA LEU A 33 26.15 3.15 -4.38
C LEU A 33 26.55 3.04 -5.87
N GLY A 34 27.40 3.92 -6.39
CA GLY A 34 28.15 3.64 -7.62
C GLY A 34 27.36 3.54 -8.94
N LEU A 35 26.22 4.22 -9.08
CA LEU A 35 25.52 4.33 -10.37
C LEU A 35 26.09 5.50 -11.19
N SER A 36 26.75 5.21 -12.32
CA SER A 36 27.20 6.24 -13.29
C SER A 36 26.11 6.54 -14.30
N LEU A 37 25.63 7.78 -14.34
CA LEU A 37 24.85 8.35 -15.45
C LEU A 37 25.75 8.51 -16.68
N LEU A 38 25.30 8.06 -17.85
CA LEU A 38 25.84 8.55 -19.13
C LEU A 38 24.71 8.91 -20.10
N ALA A 39 24.71 10.20 -20.49
CA ALA A 39 23.80 10.79 -21.45
C ALA A 39 24.39 10.85 -22.87
N GLY A 40 23.52 10.86 -23.88
CA GLY A 40 23.80 11.20 -25.28
C GLY A 40 23.44 10.04 -26.25
N SER A 41 22.72 10.21 -27.36
CA SER A 41 22.47 11.39 -28.19
C SER A 41 21.36 11.13 -29.22
N THR A 42 20.80 12.22 -29.74
CA THR A 42 19.70 12.40 -30.70
C THR A 42 19.82 11.72 -32.07
N PHE A 43 18.70 11.25 -32.66
CA PHE A 43 18.51 11.25 -34.12
C PHE A 43 17.04 11.39 -34.54
N ALA A 44 16.83 12.00 -35.70
CA ALA A 44 15.62 12.64 -36.19
C ALA A 44 14.49 11.70 -36.68
N ALA A 45 13.28 12.26 -36.65
CA ALA A 45 12.00 11.68 -37.04
C ALA A 45 11.92 11.22 -38.51
N ASP A 46 11.31 10.05 -38.73
CA ASP A 46 10.52 9.77 -39.93
C ASP A 46 9.18 9.15 -39.50
N SER A 47 8.11 9.74 -39.99
CA SER A 47 6.75 9.60 -39.47
C SER A 47 5.95 8.60 -40.30
N ARG A 48 5.71 7.41 -39.75
CA ARG A 48 4.49 6.56 -39.86
C ARG A 48 4.81 5.14 -39.36
N SER A 49 4.19 4.74 -38.25
CA SER A 49 4.22 3.40 -37.59
C SER A 49 5.08 3.23 -36.31
N ALA A 50 5.22 4.23 -35.45
CA ALA A 50 6.00 4.10 -34.20
C ALA A 50 5.40 4.91 -33.02
N ALA A 51 4.13 4.68 -32.69
CA ALA A 51 3.45 5.40 -31.59
C ALA A 51 2.77 4.46 -30.58
N VAL A 52 3.23 3.21 -30.44
CA VAL A 52 2.81 2.29 -29.35
C VAL A 52 4.00 1.52 -28.75
N ASP A 53 5.23 2.03 -28.92
CA ASP A 53 6.43 1.50 -28.24
C ASP A 53 7.03 2.62 -27.36
N ALA A 54 6.22 3.18 -26.46
CA ALA A 54 6.78 3.82 -25.29
C ALA A 54 7.47 2.70 -24.50
N CYS A 55 8.79 2.79 -24.37
CA CYS A 55 9.65 1.85 -23.68
C CYS A 55 9.18 1.66 -22.23
N VAL A 56 8.32 0.67 -21.97
CA VAL A 56 8.08 0.18 -20.61
C VAL A 56 9.38 -0.52 -20.18
N PRO A 57 10.08 -0.04 -19.15
CA PRO A 57 11.28 -0.72 -18.67
C PRO A 57 10.94 -2.13 -18.20
N ASP A 58 11.89 -3.07 -18.33
CA ASP A 58 11.75 -4.40 -17.75
C ASP A 58 11.70 -4.28 -16.21
N LEU A 59 10.50 -4.41 -15.63
CA LEU A 59 10.22 -4.30 -14.20
C LEU A 59 10.56 -5.58 -13.40
N THR A 60 11.05 -6.63 -14.07
CA THR A 60 11.42 -7.91 -13.43
C THR A 60 12.43 -7.75 -12.29
N PRO A 61 13.50 -6.94 -12.40
CA PRO A 61 14.45 -6.73 -11.30
C PRO A 61 13.82 -6.10 -10.05
N ASP A 62 12.84 -5.21 -10.21
CA ASP A 62 12.18 -4.53 -9.09
C ASP A 62 11.26 -5.51 -8.33
N LEU A 63 10.56 -6.39 -9.05
CA LEU A 63 9.78 -7.49 -8.47
C LEU A 63 10.66 -8.44 -7.61
N ILE A 64 11.87 -8.77 -8.10
CA ILE A 64 12.83 -9.60 -7.36
C ILE A 64 13.20 -8.92 -6.03
N ASP A 65 13.45 -7.61 -6.05
CA ASP A 65 13.85 -6.88 -4.85
C ASP A 65 12.70 -6.77 -3.85
N LEU A 66 11.49 -6.43 -4.30
CA LEU A 66 10.33 -6.34 -3.41
C LEU A 66 9.98 -7.68 -2.76
N ARG A 67 10.02 -8.78 -3.52
CA ARG A 67 9.83 -10.12 -2.96
C ARG A 67 10.84 -10.43 -1.84
N ARG A 68 12.10 -10.02 -2.04
CA ARG A 68 13.15 -10.16 -1.02
C ARG A 68 12.82 -9.33 0.21
N GLN A 69 12.32 -8.12 0.05
CA GLN A 69 11.92 -7.25 1.16
C GLN A 69 10.74 -7.84 1.95
N VAL A 70 9.67 -8.28 1.29
CA VAL A 70 8.53 -8.99 1.92
C VAL A 70 9.01 -10.18 2.74
N THR A 71 9.88 -11.02 2.17
CA THR A 71 10.45 -12.19 2.87
C THR A 71 11.17 -11.78 4.16
N LEU A 72 11.94 -10.69 4.11
CA LEU A 72 12.69 -10.18 5.25
C LEU A 72 11.79 -9.53 6.30
N ALA A 73 10.78 -8.75 5.89
CA ALA A 73 9.79 -8.14 6.78
C ALA A 73 9.01 -9.23 7.53
N THR A 74 8.57 -10.26 6.82
CA THR A 74 7.89 -11.44 7.40
C THR A 74 8.75 -12.16 8.42
N GLN A 75 10.06 -12.25 8.17
CA GLN A 75 10.98 -12.86 9.12
C GLN A 75 11.08 -12.02 10.40
N HIS A 76 11.23 -10.69 10.26
CA HIS A 76 11.34 -9.78 11.40
C HIS A 76 10.06 -9.75 12.25
N LEU A 77 8.88 -9.72 11.62
CA LEU A 77 7.59 -9.79 12.32
C LEU A 77 7.50 -11.05 13.17
N ARG A 78 7.76 -12.22 12.57
CA ARG A 78 7.65 -13.49 13.29
C ARG A 78 8.54 -13.54 14.53
N GLU A 79 9.75 -13.00 14.42
CA GLU A 79 10.71 -12.97 15.52
C GLU A 79 10.27 -12.05 16.67
N ARG A 80 9.38 -11.08 16.42
CA ARG A 80 8.97 -10.07 17.40
C ARG A 80 7.55 -10.25 17.95
N THR A 81 6.58 -10.65 17.14
CA THR A 81 5.15 -10.45 17.45
C THR A 81 4.32 -11.73 17.40
N GLY A 82 4.91 -12.84 16.95
CA GLY A 82 4.20 -14.10 16.80
C GLY A 82 3.55 -14.24 15.42
N PHE A 83 2.51 -15.06 15.33
CA PHE A 83 1.96 -15.53 14.04
C PHE A 83 0.72 -14.77 13.56
N ARG A 84 -0.08 -14.15 14.45
CA ARG A 84 -1.42 -13.65 14.08
C ARG A 84 -1.38 -12.48 13.07
N PRO A 85 -0.68 -11.35 13.31
CA PRO A 85 -0.75 -10.20 12.39
C PRO A 85 -0.26 -10.52 10.97
N ILE A 86 0.77 -11.37 10.86
CA ILE A 86 1.32 -11.78 9.56
C ILE A 86 0.29 -12.57 8.75
N VAL A 87 -0.57 -13.35 9.41
CA VAL A 87 -1.56 -14.19 8.74
C VAL A 87 -2.67 -13.33 8.15
N TYR A 88 -3.13 -12.31 8.89
CA TYR A 88 -4.14 -11.36 8.42
C TYR A 88 -3.61 -10.52 7.26
N LEU A 89 -2.42 -9.92 7.39
CA LEU A 89 -1.76 -9.20 6.29
C LEU A 89 -1.59 -10.05 5.00
N ILE A 90 -1.17 -11.31 5.14
CA ILE A 90 -1.08 -12.20 3.96
C ILE A 90 -2.46 -12.50 3.39
N SER A 91 -3.46 -12.69 4.25
CA SER A 91 -4.86 -12.92 3.86
C SER A 91 -5.39 -11.74 3.04
N ALA A 92 -5.35 -10.53 3.60
CA ALA A 92 -5.81 -9.29 2.97
C ALA A 92 -5.16 -9.01 1.62
N HIS A 93 -3.87 -9.33 1.46
CA HIS A 93 -3.17 -9.11 0.19
C HIS A 93 -3.21 -10.31 -0.77
N SER A 94 -3.88 -11.40 -0.42
CA SER A 94 -4.03 -12.60 -1.27
C SER A 94 -5.51 -12.95 -1.49
N THR A 95 -5.76 -14.17 -1.96
CA THR A 95 -7.12 -14.75 -2.04
C THR A 95 -7.33 -15.85 -1.01
N LEU A 96 -6.42 -15.97 -0.06
CA LEU A 96 -6.44 -17.01 0.97
C LEU A 96 -7.05 -16.44 2.23
N THR A 97 -7.89 -17.22 2.89
CA THR A 97 -8.36 -16.95 4.26
C THR A 97 -7.21 -17.10 5.29
N PRO A 98 -7.34 -16.52 6.49
CA PRO A 98 -6.37 -16.73 7.59
C PRO A 98 -6.13 -18.23 7.89
N GLU A 99 -7.18 -19.05 7.85
CA GLU A 99 -7.08 -20.50 8.01
C GLU A 99 -6.28 -21.15 6.88
N GLU A 100 -6.52 -20.73 5.64
CA GLU A 100 -5.80 -21.26 4.48
C GLU A 100 -4.31 -20.91 4.55
N VAL A 101 -3.95 -19.67 4.91
CA VAL A 101 -2.56 -19.23 5.09
C VAL A 101 -1.83 -20.10 6.12
N THR A 102 -2.47 -20.35 7.27
CA THR A 102 -1.86 -21.13 8.36
C THR A 102 -1.81 -22.63 8.11
N SER A 103 -2.72 -23.17 7.28
CA SER A 103 -2.82 -24.60 6.99
C SER A 103 -1.83 -25.14 5.95
N THR A 104 -1.11 -24.25 5.26
CA THR A 104 -0.13 -24.58 4.20
C THR A 104 1.03 -25.47 4.67
N GLY A 105 1.42 -25.39 5.94
CA GLY A 105 2.56 -26.13 6.52
C GLY A 105 3.94 -25.63 6.09
N ASP A 106 4.02 -24.63 5.21
CA ASP A 106 5.25 -23.94 4.83
C ASP A 106 5.52 -22.76 5.79
N PRO A 107 6.77 -22.28 5.95
CA PRO A 107 7.05 -21.10 6.76
C PRO A 107 6.38 -19.85 6.16
N LEU A 108 5.71 -19.02 6.97
CA LEU A 108 5.03 -17.79 6.50
C LEU A 108 5.92 -16.86 5.67
N GLN A 109 7.23 -16.84 5.94
CA GLN A 109 8.23 -16.07 5.17
C GLN A 109 8.29 -16.47 3.68
N LYS A 110 7.83 -17.67 3.35
CA LYS A 110 7.81 -18.24 2.00
C LYS A 110 6.40 -18.34 1.42
N ILE A 111 5.41 -17.79 2.11
CA ILE A 111 4.02 -17.84 1.69
C ILE A 111 3.56 -16.44 1.31
N ALA A 112 4.05 -15.40 1.96
CA ALA A 112 3.59 -14.03 1.73
C ALA A 112 3.64 -13.62 0.24
N ALA A 113 4.81 -13.66 -0.40
CA ALA A 113 4.94 -13.30 -1.81
C ALA A 113 4.24 -14.31 -2.74
N GLU A 114 4.30 -15.60 -2.42
CA GLU A 114 3.68 -16.68 -3.19
C GLU A 114 2.14 -16.63 -3.15
N ALA A 115 1.54 -16.22 -2.03
CA ALA A 115 0.10 -16.08 -1.83
C ALA A 115 -0.44 -14.84 -2.57
N VAL A 116 0.24 -13.70 -2.47
CA VAL A 116 -0.09 -12.52 -3.29
C VAL A 116 -0.02 -12.86 -4.77
N THR A 117 1.02 -13.59 -5.19
CA THR A 117 1.17 -14.05 -6.58
C THR A 117 0.03 -14.97 -7.01
N ALA A 118 -0.40 -15.88 -6.13
CA ALA A 118 -1.54 -16.76 -6.39
C ALA A 118 -2.83 -15.95 -6.62
N GLY A 119 -3.05 -14.93 -5.79
CA GLY A 119 -4.16 -13.99 -5.95
C GLY A 119 -4.09 -13.20 -7.27
N LEU A 120 -2.93 -12.63 -7.60
CA LEU A 120 -2.70 -11.90 -8.85
C LEU A 120 -2.94 -12.76 -10.09
N LEU A 121 -2.48 -14.01 -10.07
CA LEU A 121 -2.63 -14.95 -11.18
C LEU A 121 -4.02 -15.60 -11.24
N GLY A 122 -4.84 -15.47 -10.19
CA GLY A 122 -6.12 -16.17 -10.07
C GLY A 122 -5.97 -17.70 -10.03
N VAL A 123 -4.85 -18.20 -9.50
CA VAL A 123 -4.56 -19.64 -9.41
C VAL A 123 -4.37 -20.07 -7.95
N PRO A 124 -4.58 -21.34 -7.59
CA PRO A 124 -4.34 -21.80 -6.22
C PRO A 124 -2.86 -21.63 -5.81
N LEU A 125 -2.60 -21.29 -4.54
CA LEU A 125 -1.23 -21.19 -3.99
C LEU A 125 -0.40 -22.46 -4.24
N ALA A 126 -1.03 -23.64 -4.18
CA ALA A 126 -0.37 -24.91 -4.45
C ALA A 126 0.23 -24.98 -5.87
N GLU A 127 -0.42 -24.34 -6.85
CA GLU A 127 0.06 -24.27 -8.23
C GLU A 127 1.28 -23.36 -8.35
N VAL A 128 1.23 -22.16 -7.76
CA VAL A 128 2.38 -21.24 -7.70
C VAL A 128 3.58 -21.92 -7.04
N ASN A 129 3.35 -22.58 -5.90
CA ASN A 129 4.38 -23.31 -5.17
C ASN A 129 4.99 -24.45 -5.98
N ALA A 130 4.19 -25.17 -6.77
CA ALA A 130 4.69 -26.23 -7.64
C ALA A 130 5.60 -25.66 -8.74
N ARG A 131 5.22 -24.53 -9.36
CA ARG A 131 6.01 -23.84 -10.38
C ARG A 131 7.35 -23.33 -9.82
N VAL A 132 7.33 -22.69 -8.65
CA VAL A 132 8.56 -22.26 -7.94
C VAL A 132 9.48 -23.45 -7.66
N ARG A 133 8.95 -24.57 -7.14
CA ARG A 133 9.72 -25.79 -6.88
C ARG A 133 10.30 -26.43 -8.14
N SER A 134 9.65 -26.24 -9.29
CA SER A 134 10.11 -26.73 -10.59
C SER A 134 11.18 -25.85 -11.25
N GLY A 135 11.51 -24.71 -10.64
CA GLY A 135 12.55 -23.79 -11.11
C GLY A 135 12.02 -22.58 -11.89
N GLN A 136 10.70 -22.35 -11.88
CA GLN A 136 10.10 -21.15 -12.47
C GLN A 136 9.80 -20.13 -11.35
N PRO A 137 10.63 -19.09 -11.18
CA PRO A 137 10.45 -18.11 -10.12
C PRO A 137 9.20 -17.24 -10.38
N ILE A 138 8.72 -16.56 -9.34
CA ILE A 138 7.44 -15.81 -9.36
C ILE A 138 7.43 -14.75 -10.47
N GLU A 139 8.56 -14.08 -10.69
CA GLU A 139 8.70 -12.98 -11.61
C GLU A 139 8.59 -13.47 -13.06
N GLU A 140 9.10 -14.67 -13.36
CA GLU A 140 8.91 -15.35 -14.64
C GLU A 140 7.46 -15.83 -14.82
N GLN A 141 6.76 -16.21 -13.75
CA GLN A 141 5.36 -16.58 -13.81
C GLN A 141 4.46 -15.39 -14.13
N LEU A 142 4.71 -14.23 -13.51
CA LEU A 142 4.00 -12.98 -13.76
C LEU A 142 4.28 -12.46 -15.18
N ALA A 143 5.56 -12.45 -15.60
CA ALA A 143 5.94 -12.04 -16.95
C ALA A 143 5.40 -12.93 -18.07
N ALA A 144 5.07 -14.19 -17.76
CA ALA A 144 4.44 -15.11 -18.70
C ALA A 144 2.89 -15.10 -18.64
N SER A 145 2.30 -14.30 -17.75
CA SER A 145 0.85 -14.20 -17.56
C SER A 145 0.27 -12.97 -18.25
N ASP A 146 -1.06 -12.87 -18.28
CA ASP A 146 -1.77 -11.66 -18.74
C ASP A 146 -1.88 -10.59 -17.63
N VAL A 147 -1.24 -10.80 -16.47
CA VAL A 147 -1.20 -9.83 -15.38
C VAL A 147 -0.26 -8.68 -15.77
N ASP A 148 -0.72 -7.45 -15.57
CA ASP A 148 0.10 -6.27 -15.73
C ASP A 148 1.23 -6.26 -14.68
N LEU A 149 2.49 -6.19 -15.12
CA LEU A 149 3.64 -6.15 -14.20
C LEU A 149 3.60 -4.94 -13.29
N GLU A 150 3.02 -3.82 -13.73
CA GLU A 150 2.88 -2.63 -12.91
C GLU A 150 1.92 -2.89 -11.74
N VAL A 151 0.81 -3.58 -11.99
CA VAL A 151 -0.16 -4.03 -10.95
C VAL A 151 0.47 -5.06 -10.01
N ALA A 152 1.31 -5.96 -10.53
CA ALA A 152 2.00 -6.95 -9.69
C ALA A 152 3.08 -6.32 -8.81
N LEU A 153 3.91 -5.45 -9.40
CA LEU A 153 4.94 -4.69 -8.69
C LEU A 153 4.30 -3.84 -7.61
N PHE A 154 3.16 -3.25 -7.98
CA PHE A 154 2.29 -2.55 -7.07
C PHE A 154 2.00 -3.49 -5.89
N ARG A 155 1.11 -4.48 -6.05
CA ARG A 155 0.58 -5.27 -4.91
C ARG A 155 1.63 -5.86 -3.96
N ILE A 156 2.81 -6.23 -4.47
CA ILE A 156 3.92 -6.72 -3.64
C ILE A 156 4.58 -5.59 -2.81
N ASN A 157 4.73 -4.39 -3.36
CA ASN A 157 5.28 -3.25 -2.63
C ASN A 157 4.38 -2.84 -1.45
N TYR A 158 3.06 -2.96 -1.58
CA TYR A 158 2.15 -2.62 -0.49
C TYR A 158 2.12 -3.63 0.63
N LEU A 159 2.08 -4.92 0.31
CA LEU A 159 2.33 -5.94 1.32
C LEU A 159 3.65 -5.63 2.07
N ASN A 160 4.70 -5.22 1.37
CA ASN A 160 5.94 -4.83 2.01
C ASN A 160 5.79 -3.58 2.90
N THR A 161 5.09 -2.54 2.44
CA THR A 161 4.82 -1.32 3.22
C THR A 161 3.98 -1.62 4.46
N ALA A 162 2.81 -2.24 4.32
CA ALA A 162 1.94 -2.65 5.42
C ALA A 162 2.70 -3.50 6.43
N MET A 163 3.43 -4.53 5.99
CA MET A 163 4.27 -5.33 6.88
C MET A 163 5.33 -4.50 7.60
N ASN A 164 5.94 -3.51 6.94
CA ASN A 164 6.94 -2.64 7.57
C ASN A 164 6.31 -1.64 8.56
N GLN A 165 5.11 -1.12 8.28
CA GLN A 165 4.35 -0.26 9.20
C GLN A 165 3.97 -1.05 10.45
N TYR A 166 3.40 -2.24 10.28
CA TYR A 166 3.14 -3.17 11.38
C TYR A 166 4.40 -3.48 12.21
N VAL A 167 5.55 -3.74 11.58
CA VAL A 167 6.83 -3.91 12.31
C VAL A 167 7.13 -2.67 13.14
N TYR A 168 6.89 -1.49 12.59
CA TYR A 168 7.18 -0.21 13.19
C TYR A 168 6.25 0.13 14.36
N MET A 169 4.93 -0.11 14.28
CA MET A 169 4.01 0.00 15.41
C MET A 169 4.44 -0.90 16.55
N LEU A 170 4.66 -2.18 16.25
CA LEU A 170 5.01 -3.18 17.25
C LEU A 170 6.38 -2.91 17.90
N LEU A 171 7.25 -2.17 17.21
CA LEU A 171 8.52 -1.68 17.77
C LEU A 171 8.36 -0.50 18.72
N ARG A 172 7.31 0.31 18.56
CA ARG A 172 7.07 1.53 19.33
C ARG A 172 6.12 1.34 20.51
N GLY A 173 5.44 0.19 20.55
CA GLY A 173 4.28 -0.01 21.40
C GLY A 173 3.06 0.30 20.54
N ALA A 174 2.20 -0.71 20.34
CA ALA A 174 0.95 -0.52 19.64
C ALA A 174 0.10 0.51 20.40
N PRO A 175 -0.60 1.43 19.71
CA PRO A 175 -1.59 2.30 20.33
C PRO A 175 -2.62 1.51 21.14
N ASP A 176 -3.12 2.17 22.18
CA ASP A 176 -4.03 1.66 23.21
C ASP A 176 -4.70 2.93 23.77
N THR A 177 -5.71 3.42 23.03
CA THR A 177 -6.33 4.74 23.22
C THR A 177 -6.99 4.84 24.59
N ASP A 178 -7.77 3.83 24.98
CA ASP A 178 -8.48 3.81 26.26
C ASP A 178 -7.63 3.30 27.45
N GLY A 179 -6.52 2.61 27.17
CA GLY A 179 -5.57 2.11 28.16
C GLY A 179 -6.03 0.85 28.89
N ASP A 180 -6.96 0.06 28.32
CA ASP A 180 -7.45 -1.18 28.92
C ASP A 180 -6.46 -2.37 28.78
N GLY A 181 -5.48 -2.22 27.88
CA GLY A 181 -4.43 -3.19 27.59
C GLY A 181 -4.66 -4.03 26.33
N THR A 182 -5.74 -3.76 25.59
CA THR A 182 -6.01 -4.21 24.22
C THR A 182 -5.51 -3.14 23.26
N PRO A 183 -4.66 -3.48 22.27
CA PRO A 183 -4.25 -2.50 21.27
C PRO A 183 -5.39 -2.16 20.32
N ASN A 184 -5.48 -0.91 19.86
CA ASN A 184 -6.54 -0.40 18.98
C ASN A 184 -6.89 -1.35 17.81
N LEU A 185 -5.88 -1.83 17.07
CA LEU A 185 -6.00 -2.83 16.00
C LEU A 185 -6.82 -4.10 16.34
N MET A 186 -7.01 -4.41 17.63
CA MET A 186 -7.73 -5.59 18.11
C MET A 186 -8.81 -5.24 19.12
N ASP A 187 -9.14 -3.96 19.26
CA ASP A 187 -10.08 -3.44 20.24
C ASP A 187 -11.42 -3.16 19.58
N ASP A 188 -12.49 -3.72 20.15
CA ASP A 188 -13.85 -3.56 19.63
C ASP A 188 -14.58 -2.32 20.20
N ASP A 189 -13.88 -1.53 21.04
CA ASP A 189 -14.31 -0.28 21.69
C ASP A 189 -13.05 0.59 21.94
N VAL A 190 -12.42 1.09 20.87
CA VAL A 190 -11.07 1.71 20.87
C VAL A 190 -10.92 2.84 21.89
N ASP A 191 -11.93 3.69 22.04
CA ASP A 191 -11.89 4.84 22.96
C ASP A 191 -12.44 4.54 24.36
N GLY A 192 -13.07 3.37 24.53
CA GLY A 192 -13.62 2.87 25.79
C GLY A 192 -14.83 3.64 26.30
N ASP A 193 -15.59 4.30 25.44
CA ASP A 193 -16.80 5.05 25.81
C ASP A 193 -18.04 4.14 26.00
N GLY A 194 -17.96 2.90 25.49
CA GLY A 194 -19.00 1.87 25.58
C GLY A 194 -19.92 1.77 24.36
N GLU A 195 -19.66 2.54 23.30
CA GLU A 195 -20.17 2.36 21.95
C GLU A 195 -19.14 1.53 21.15
N PRO A 196 -19.51 0.36 20.59
CA PRO A 196 -18.56 -0.43 19.80
C PRO A 196 -18.24 0.25 18.48
N ASN A 197 -17.03 0.03 17.94
CA ASN A 197 -16.49 0.78 16.79
C ASN A 197 -17.49 0.93 15.62
N TRP A 198 -18.13 -0.16 15.16
CA TRP A 198 -19.15 -0.14 14.09
C TRP A 198 -20.39 0.75 14.33
N MET A 199 -20.57 1.31 15.53
CA MET A 199 -21.61 2.31 15.84
C MET A 199 -21.05 3.68 16.25
N ASP A 200 -19.75 3.78 16.49
CA ASP A 200 -19.10 5.01 16.91
C ASP A 200 -18.79 5.89 15.70
N ALA A 201 -19.02 7.19 15.83
CA ALA A 201 -18.79 8.17 14.76
C ALA A 201 -17.42 8.88 14.86
N ASP A 202 -16.65 8.57 15.91
CA ASP A 202 -15.31 9.09 16.22
C ASP A 202 -14.55 8.01 17.03
N ILE A 203 -14.21 6.90 16.36
CA ILE A 203 -13.78 5.62 16.97
C ILE A 203 -12.56 5.77 17.88
N ASP A 204 -11.59 6.61 17.52
CA ASP A 204 -10.39 6.86 18.33
C ASP A 204 -10.50 8.09 19.25
N ASN A 205 -11.62 8.82 19.16
CA ASN A 205 -11.98 10.02 19.93
C ASN A 205 -10.91 11.13 19.86
N ASP A 206 -10.25 11.28 18.71
CA ASP A 206 -9.31 12.37 18.47
C ASP A 206 -10.02 13.72 18.14
N GLY A 207 -11.31 13.65 17.82
CA GLY A 207 -12.18 14.77 17.48
C GLY A 207 -12.32 15.05 15.98
N ILE A 208 -11.86 14.14 15.13
CA ILE A 208 -12.14 14.04 13.70
C ILE A 208 -13.21 12.96 13.54
N ALA A 209 -14.23 13.21 12.71
CA ALA A 209 -15.25 12.18 12.47
C ALA A 209 -14.70 11.14 11.49
N ASN A 210 -15.10 9.87 11.61
CA ASN A 210 -14.46 8.76 10.88
C ASN A 210 -14.30 9.02 9.37
N GLY A 211 -15.35 9.44 8.64
CA GLY A 211 -15.26 9.74 7.20
C GLY A 211 -14.42 10.97 6.81
N ASP A 212 -13.86 11.70 7.77
CA ASP A 212 -12.86 12.76 7.56
C ASP A 212 -11.49 12.39 8.19
N ASP A 213 -11.36 11.21 8.79
CA ASP A 213 -10.18 10.72 9.49
C ASP A 213 -9.34 9.77 8.62
N PHE A 214 -8.02 9.97 8.64
CA PHE A 214 -7.08 9.17 7.86
C PHE A 214 -6.51 7.97 8.63
N ASP A 215 -6.86 7.80 9.90
CA ASP A 215 -6.45 6.70 10.81
C ASP A 215 -7.61 6.43 11.79
N VAL A 216 -8.74 5.95 11.26
CA VAL A 216 -10.06 5.92 11.94
C VAL A 216 -10.02 5.20 13.29
N ASP A 217 -9.34 4.05 13.38
CA ASP A 217 -9.22 3.29 14.62
C ASP A 217 -7.99 3.71 15.48
N GLY A 218 -7.18 4.65 14.98
CA GLY A 218 -6.00 5.18 15.66
C GLY A 218 -4.92 4.14 15.94
N ASP A 219 -4.89 3.00 15.25
CA ASP A 219 -3.87 1.96 15.44
C ASP A 219 -2.49 2.38 14.89
N GLY A 220 -2.48 3.48 14.12
CA GLY A 220 -1.34 4.12 13.49
C GLY A 220 -1.16 3.78 12.01
N LEU A 221 -2.01 2.89 11.45
CA LEU A 221 -2.05 2.51 10.05
C LEU A 221 -3.00 3.49 9.39
N GLU A 222 -2.46 4.37 8.55
CA GLU A 222 -3.31 5.23 7.74
C GLU A 222 -4.29 4.35 6.95
N ASN A 223 -5.58 4.71 6.85
CA ASN A 223 -6.66 3.87 6.27
C ASN A 223 -6.27 3.24 4.92
N LEU A 224 -5.53 3.99 4.11
CA LEU A 224 -4.94 3.55 2.84
C LEU A 224 -4.17 2.20 2.92
N PHE A 225 -3.56 1.93 4.07
CA PHE A 225 -2.73 0.77 4.39
C PHE A 225 -3.40 -0.21 5.37
N ASP A 226 -4.58 0.12 5.86
CA ASP A 226 -5.32 -0.71 6.80
C ASP A 226 -6.20 -1.72 6.07
N ASP A 227 -6.27 -2.95 6.60
CA ASP A 227 -7.15 -4.01 6.14
C ASP A 227 -8.45 -4.14 6.93
N ASP A 228 -8.62 -3.33 7.98
CA ASP A 228 -9.75 -3.25 8.92
C ASP A 228 -9.87 -1.80 9.44
N VAL A 229 -10.23 -0.85 8.57
CA VAL A 229 -10.08 0.61 8.79
C VAL A 229 -10.80 1.11 10.04
N ASP A 230 -12.01 0.64 10.30
CA ASP A 230 -12.80 1.01 11.48
C ASP A 230 -12.53 0.11 12.70
N GLY A 231 -11.67 -0.91 12.54
CA GLY A 231 -11.32 -1.86 13.59
C GLY A 231 -12.48 -2.69 14.13
N ASP A 232 -13.60 -2.85 13.40
CA ASP A 232 -14.76 -3.58 13.91
C ASP A 232 -14.61 -5.12 13.84
N GLY A 233 -13.54 -5.58 13.18
CA GLY A 233 -13.17 -6.99 13.01
C GLY A 233 -13.70 -7.63 11.73
N PHE A 234 -14.37 -6.86 10.85
CA PHE A 234 -14.67 -7.23 9.48
C PHE A 234 -13.68 -6.57 8.54
N ILE A 235 -12.82 -7.38 7.93
CA ILE A 235 -11.87 -6.88 6.93
C ILE A 235 -12.61 -6.11 5.82
N ASN A 236 -12.03 -5.00 5.35
CA ASN A 236 -12.66 -4.10 4.38
C ASN A 236 -13.36 -4.81 3.19
N PRO A 237 -12.82 -5.90 2.59
CA PRO A 237 -13.49 -6.63 1.51
C PRO A 237 -14.83 -7.29 1.86
N ASP A 238 -15.03 -7.62 3.13
CA ASP A 238 -16.21 -8.28 3.67
C ASP A 238 -17.07 -7.32 4.53
N ASP A 239 -16.69 -6.05 4.57
CA ASP A 239 -17.35 -4.98 5.31
C ASP A 239 -18.27 -4.14 4.39
N ASP A 240 -19.42 -3.75 4.93
CA ASP A 240 -20.44 -2.95 4.27
C ASP A 240 -20.30 -1.43 4.58
N ASP A 241 -19.44 -1.03 5.51
CA ASP A 241 -19.23 0.36 6.00
C ASP A 241 -17.75 0.56 6.43
N ILE A 242 -16.82 0.61 5.47
CA ILE A 242 -15.37 0.41 5.72
C ILE A 242 -14.76 1.43 6.68
N ASP A 243 -15.18 2.69 6.60
CA ASP A 243 -14.68 3.74 7.49
C ASP A 243 -15.57 3.97 8.71
N GLY A 244 -16.67 3.23 8.86
CA GLY A 244 -17.58 3.37 9.99
C GLY A 244 -18.25 4.74 10.10
N ASP A 245 -18.37 5.53 9.03
CA ASP A 245 -19.03 6.85 9.07
C ASP A 245 -20.57 6.77 9.17
N GLY A 246 -21.12 5.56 9.00
CA GLY A 246 -22.54 5.23 9.05
C GLY A 246 -23.25 5.32 7.70
N LEU A 247 -22.52 5.52 6.60
CA LEU A 247 -22.97 5.38 5.23
C LEU A 247 -22.48 4.06 4.66
N ASP A 248 -23.42 3.22 4.22
CA ASP A 248 -23.01 2.00 3.53
C ASP A 248 -22.14 2.33 2.28
N ASN A 249 -21.17 1.46 2.00
CA ASN A 249 -20.20 1.60 0.90
C ASN A 249 -20.84 1.88 -0.48
N LEU A 250 -22.13 1.55 -0.68
CA LEU A 250 -22.85 1.81 -1.94
C LEU A 250 -23.39 3.24 -2.04
N HIS A 251 -23.51 3.95 -0.92
CA HIS A 251 -23.99 5.31 -0.81
C HIS A 251 -22.93 6.29 -0.34
N ASP A 252 -21.74 5.80 -0.03
CA ASP A 252 -20.57 6.61 0.26
C ASP A 252 -19.83 7.06 -1.02
N ASP A 253 -19.39 8.31 -1.05
CA ASP A 253 -18.55 8.89 -2.10
C ASP A 253 -17.03 8.70 -1.80
N ASP A 254 -16.63 8.27 -0.61
CA ASP A 254 -15.24 8.05 -0.14
C ASP A 254 -15.16 6.93 0.92
N GLN A 255 -15.44 5.68 0.50
CA GLN A 255 -15.90 4.64 1.44
C GLN A 255 -14.87 4.15 2.47
N ASP A 256 -13.59 4.47 2.28
CA ASP A 256 -12.51 4.06 3.18
C ASP A 256 -11.83 5.25 3.88
N GLY A 257 -12.47 6.42 3.82
CA GLY A 257 -12.07 7.62 4.57
C GLY A 257 -10.68 8.17 4.22
N ASP A 258 -10.03 7.73 3.13
CA ASP A 258 -8.65 8.11 2.84
C ASP A 258 -8.51 9.51 2.19
N GLY A 259 -9.64 10.18 1.97
CA GLY A 259 -9.74 11.52 1.37
C GLY A 259 -9.73 11.53 -0.15
N ILE A 260 -9.85 10.37 -0.81
CA ILE A 260 -9.84 10.19 -2.27
C ILE A 260 -11.20 9.66 -2.73
N PRO A 261 -12.03 10.50 -3.38
CA PRO A 261 -13.36 10.08 -3.76
C PRO A 261 -13.39 8.83 -4.67
N ASN A 262 -14.34 7.94 -4.42
CA ASN A 262 -14.58 6.66 -5.09
C ASN A 262 -14.61 6.73 -6.64
N LEU A 263 -14.92 7.90 -7.21
CA LEU A 263 -14.97 8.10 -8.66
C LEU A 263 -13.57 8.21 -9.30
N VAL A 264 -12.60 8.69 -8.52
CA VAL A 264 -11.20 8.86 -8.94
C VAL A 264 -10.30 7.85 -8.28
N ASP A 265 -10.73 7.25 -7.18
CA ASP A 265 -10.19 6.01 -6.67
C ASP A 265 -10.63 4.85 -7.59
N SER A 266 -9.66 4.18 -8.21
CA SER A 266 -9.93 3.07 -9.14
C SER A 266 -10.16 1.75 -8.41
N PHE A 267 -10.06 1.73 -7.08
CA PHE A 267 -10.03 0.52 -6.27
C PHE A 267 -10.94 0.55 -5.03
N SER A 268 -11.92 1.46 -5.05
CA SER A 268 -13.13 1.55 -4.21
C SER A 268 -14.07 0.33 -4.28
N ALA A 269 -13.54 -0.86 -4.55
CA ALA A 269 -14.29 -2.09 -4.62
C ALA A 269 -13.82 -3.02 -3.50
N PRO A 270 -14.75 -3.67 -2.78
CA PRO A 270 -14.39 -4.63 -1.73
C PRO A 270 -13.40 -5.67 -2.28
N GLY A 271 -12.21 -5.75 -1.66
CA GLY A 271 -11.19 -6.75 -2.01
C GLY A 271 -10.02 -6.28 -2.86
N ILE A 272 -9.85 -4.97 -3.13
CA ILE A 272 -8.65 -4.45 -3.79
C ILE A 272 -7.99 -3.35 -2.95
N PRO A 273 -6.74 -3.51 -2.48
CA PRO A 273 -6.10 -2.50 -1.64
C PRO A 273 -5.75 -1.18 -2.38
N ASN A 274 -5.94 -0.06 -1.67
CA ASN A 274 -6.27 1.29 -2.19
C ASN A 274 -5.12 2.12 -2.85
N TRP A 275 -3.86 2.04 -2.42
CA TRP A 275 -2.72 2.94 -2.77
C TRP A 275 -2.26 3.27 -4.25
N ILE A 276 -3.10 3.21 -5.32
CA ILE A 276 -2.73 3.65 -6.70
C ILE A 276 -2.69 5.19 -6.86
N ASP A 277 -2.97 5.99 -5.84
CA ASP A 277 -3.08 7.45 -5.99
C ASP A 277 -1.76 8.24 -6.12
N VAL A 278 -0.59 7.61 -6.08
CA VAL A 278 0.68 8.33 -6.37
C VAL A 278 0.99 8.46 -7.86
N GLY A 279 0.06 9.08 -8.60
CA GLY A 279 0.36 9.94 -9.75
C GLY A 279 0.83 9.31 -11.05
N LEU A 280 -0.10 8.68 -11.80
CA LEU A 280 0.08 8.42 -13.23
C LEU A 280 -0.92 9.24 -14.06
N THR A 281 -0.58 10.52 -14.26
CA THR A 281 -1.04 11.33 -15.41
C THR A 281 0.05 11.46 -16.46
#